data_AF-K2G4C4-F1
#
_entry.id   AF-K2G4C4-F1
#
_cell.length_a   1.000
_cell.length_b   1.000
_cell.length_c   1.000
_cell.angle_alpha   90.00
_cell.angle_beta   90.00
_cell.angle_gamma   90.00
#
_symmetry.space_group_name_H-M   'P 1'
#
loop_
_entity.id
_entity.type
_entity.pdbx_description
1 polymer ?
#
loop_
_entity_poly.entity_id
_entity_poly.type
_entity_poly.pdbx_seq_one_letter_code
_entity_poly.pdbx_strand_id
1 'polypeptide(L)'
;ERIKDLNEPVTIQEDAVYIEGTKIGCPRSGYCISQRLKVGEQISAKSLLQAMLMNSANDAAYSLAVHMSGSQESFAKVMNEKAKTMGLTNTNFCTASGLEIDGQESQCYSSAYDIGRIAAYSMRYDYIWKVFKQPSNTLIYSSDGKLQHTILNTDQIQNEVTGIIGGKTGFTPLAGYSLLMGANDPTGKHRIIAVLLDDINRWQDIRTAVSWTFKAYEWK
;
A
#
# COMPACT_ATOMS: atom_id res chain seq x y z
N GLU A 1 1.05 -14.11 -3.67
CA GLU A 1 1.61 -15.42 -3.28
C GLU A 1 0.51 -16.42 -2.91
N ARG A 2 -0.42 -16.11 -1.98
CA ARG A 2 -1.48 -17.05 -1.58
C ARG A 2 -2.77 -16.94 -2.42
N ILE A 3 -3.05 -15.78 -3.02
CA ILE A 3 -4.07 -15.62 -4.08
C ILE A 3 -3.42 -16.03 -5.41
N LYS A 4 -3.93 -17.10 -6.03
CA LYS A 4 -3.39 -17.65 -7.29
C LYS A 4 -3.97 -16.96 -8.52
N ASP A 5 -5.23 -16.57 -8.45
CA ASP A 5 -5.92 -15.80 -9.49
C ASP A 5 -6.42 -14.49 -8.91
N LEU A 6 -5.86 -13.37 -9.36
CA LEU A 6 -6.29 -12.05 -8.89
C LEU A 6 -7.70 -11.68 -9.39
N ASN A 7 -8.26 -12.40 -10.36
CA ASN A 7 -9.63 -12.18 -10.80
C ASN A 7 -10.67 -12.89 -9.92
N GLU A 8 -10.23 -13.70 -8.94
CA GLU A 8 -11.18 -14.38 -8.05
C GLU A 8 -12.01 -13.34 -7.26
N PRO A 9 -13.33 -13.59 -7.10
CA PRO A 9 -14.20 -12.68 -6.37
C PRO A 9 -13.95 -12.77 -4.87
N VAL A 10 -13.86 -11.61 -4.23
CA VAL A 10 -13.84 -11.42 -2.78
C VAL A 10 -15.19 -10.86 -2.35
N THR A 11 -15.83 -11.50 -1.38
CA THR A 11 -17.11 -11.02 -0.83
C THR A 11 -16.84 -10.02 0.30
N ILE A 12 -17.36 -8.81 0.18
CA ILE A 12 -17.21 -7.75 1.16
C ILE A 12 -18.07 -8.05 2.39
N GLN A 13 -17.41 -8.13 3.55
CA GLN A 13 -18.06 -8.36 4.85
C GLN A 13 -18.43 -7.04 5.52
N GLU A 14 -19.30 -7.12 6.53
CA GLU A 14 -19.79 -5.97 7.29
C GLU A 14 -18.66 -5.16 7.92
N ASP A 15 -17.73 -5.83 8.60
CA ASP A 15 -16.58 -5.20 9.27
C ASP A 15 -15.73 -4.35 8.31
N ALA A 16 -15.57 -4.80 7.06
CA ALA A 16 -14.80 -4.09 6.05
C ALA A 16 -15.42 -2.71 5.75
N VAL A 17 -16.75 -2.61 5.76
CA VAL A 17 -17.45 -1.35 5.51
C VAL A 17 -17.26 -0.38 6.68
N TYR A 18 -17.14 -0.88 7.91
CA TYR A 18 -17.04 -0.05 9.11
C TYR A 18 -15.61 0.33 9.51
N ILE A 19 -14.56 -0.36 9.02
CA ILE A 19 -13.15 -0.12 9.38
C ILE A 19 -12.71 1.35 9.26
N GLU A 20 -12.02 1.91 10.24
CA GLU A 20 -11.64 3.32 10.22
C GLU A 20 -10.62 3.69 9.13
N GLY A 21 -10.44 5.00 8.91
CA GLY A 21 -9.47 5.56 7.97
C GLY A 21 -9.97 5.63 6.53
N THR A 22 -9.03 5.59 5.59
CA THR A 22 -9.31 5.73 4.15
C THR A 22 -10.02 4.50 3.61
N LYS A 23 -11.08 4.70 2.82
CA LYS A 23 -11.87 3.62 2.22
C LYS A 23 -12.06 3.83 0.73
N ILE A 24 -12.41 2.78 0.00
CA ILE A 24 -12.81 2.90 -1.40
C ILE A 24 -14.01 3.87 -1.51
N GLY A 25 -13.92 4.81 -2.44
CA GLY A 25 -14.91 5.87 -2.65
C GLY A 25 -14.91 7.00 -1.62
N CYS A 26 -14.29 6.82 -0.45
CA CYS A 26 -14.14 7.86 0.58
C CYS A 26 -12.66 8.00 0.99
N PRO A 27 -11.88 8.77 0.20
CA PRO A 27 -10.44 8.90 0.40
C PRO A 27 -10.05 9.65 1.69
N ARG A 28 -11.00 10.33 2.33
CA ARG A 28 -10.84 11.01 3.62
C ARG A 28 -12.11 10.89 4.45
N SER A 29 -11.99 10.94 5.78
CA SER A 29 -13.15 10.95 6.67
C SER A 29 -14.09 12.11 6.33
N GLY A 30 -15.38 11.82 6.18
CA GLY A 30 -16.40 12.81 5.81
C GLY A 30 -16.39 13.28 4.34
N TYR A 31 -15.50 12.76 3.49
CA TYR A 31 -15.43 13.16 2.08
C TYR A 31 -15.38 11.95 1.15
N CYS A 32 -16.44 11.81 0.33
CA CYS A 32 -16.59 10.74 -0.63
C CYS A 32 -16.70 11.28 -2.06
N ILE A 33 -15.99 10.62 -2.97
CA ILE A 33 -15.92 10.95 -4.40
C ILE A 33 -16.68 9.93 -5.26
N SER A 34 -17.06 8.78 -4.68
CA SER A 34 -17.88 7.75 -5.32
C SER A 34 -18.62 6.93 -4.25
N GLN A 35 -19.39 5.94 -4.68
CA GLN A 35 -20.00 4.98 -3.75
C GLN A 35 -18.91 4.15 -3.03
N ARG A 36 -19.16 3.84 -1.76
CA ARG A 36 -18.37 2.89 -0.96
C ARG A 36 -18.68 1.45 -1.37
N LEU A 37 -17.80 0.53 -1.00
CA LEU A 37 -18.10 -0.90 -1.04
C LEU A 37 -19.37 -1.21 -0.22
N LYS A 38 -20.13 -2.21 -0.66
CA LYS A 38 -21.37 -2.66 0.01
C LYS A 38 -21.20 -4.06 0.60
N VAL A 39 -21.87 -4.32 1.71
CA VAL A 39 -21.92 -5.67 2.30
C VAL A 39 -22.52 -6.66 1.29
N GLY A 40 -21.87 -7.80 1.11
CA GLY A 40 -22.26 -8.83 0.15
C GLY A 40 -21.86 -8.53 -1.30
N GLU A 41 -21.27 -7.36 -1.58
CA GLU A 41 -20.66 -7.08 -2.87
C GLU A 41 -19.54 -8.08 -3.15
N GLN A 42 -19.50 -8.60 -4.38
CA GLN A 42 -18.34 -9.35 -4.87
C GLN A 42 -17.50 -8.43 -5.73
N ILE A 43 -16.20 -8.38 -5.46
CA ILE A 43 -15.24 -7.57 -6.20
C ILE A 43 -13.94 -8.38 -6.37
N SER A 44 -13.27 -8.24 -7.51
CA SER A 44 -12.04 -9.01 -7.76
C SER A 44 -10.93 -8.67 -6.75
N ALA A 45 -10.14 -9.67 -6.35
CA ALA A 45 -8.94 -9.45 -5.53
C ALA A 45 -7.98 -8.44 -6.16
N LYS A 46 -7.93 -8.37 -7.50
CA LYS A 46 -7.17 -7.41 -8.29
C LYS A 46 -7.61 -5.97 -8.01
N SER A 47 -8.91 -5.71 -8.06
CA SER A 47 -9.49 -4.38 -7.79
C SER A 47 -9.20 -3.93 -6.35
N LEU A 48 -9.32 -4.85 -5.38
CA LEU A 48 -8.98 -4.57 -3.99
C LEU A 48 -7.49 -4.29 -3.81
N LEU A 49 -6.62 -5.05 -4.47
CA LEU A 49 -5.17 -4.83 -4.45
C LEU A 49 -4.81 -3.46 -5.04
N GLN A 50 -5.45 -3.06 -6.13
CA GLN A 50 -5.32 -1.72 -6.71
C GLN A 50 -5.69 -0.63 -5.70
N ALA A 51 -6.85 -0.76 -5.05
CA ALA A 51 -7.32 0.20 -4.08
C ALA A 51 -6.40 0.31 -2.85
N MET A 52 -5.94 -0.82 -2.32
CA MET A 52 -5.01 -0.87 -1.19
C MET A 52 -3.69 -0.16 -1.51
N LEU A 53 -3.12 -0.40 -2.69
CA LEU A 53 -1.82 0.16 -3.08
C LEU A 53 -1.91 1.64 -3.47
N MET A 54 -2.93 2.05 -4.22
CA MET A 54 -3.05 3.43 -4.74
C MET A 54 -3.68 4.39 -3.72
N ASN A 55 -4.83 4.02 -3.16
CA ASN A 55 -5.64 4.88 -2.29
C ASN A 55 -5.33 4.67 -0.80
N SER A 56 -4.51 3.68 -0.45
CA SER A 56 -4.34 3.25 0.95
C SER A 56 -5.67 2.81 1.58
N ALA A 57 -6.53 2.15 0.80
CA ALA A 57 -7.87 1.80 1.23
C ALA A 57 -7.85 0.65 2.27
N ASN A 58 -8.29 0.94 3.49
CA ASN A 58 -8.27 0.04 4.63
C ASN A 58 -9.32 -1.08 4.51
N ASP A 59 -10.49 -0.76 3.95
CA ASP A 59 -11.56 -1.71 3.62
C ASP A 59 -11.10 -2.77 2.61
N ALA A 60 -10.28 -2.36 1.63
CA ALA A 60 -9.65 -3.27 0.68
C ALA A 60 -8.59 -4.16 1.33
N ALA A 61 -7.71 -3.58 2.16
CA ALA A 61 -6.70 -4.33 2.89
C ALA A 61 -7.32 -5.39 3.82
N TYR A 62 -8.35 -4.99 4.57
CA TYR A 62 -9.11 -5.86 5.47
C TYR A 62 -9.79 -6.99 4.69
N SER A 63 -10.48 -6.65 3.60
CA SER A 63 -11.21 -7.65 2.80
C SER A 63 -10.26 -8.70 2.18
N LEU A 64 -9.09 -8.29 1.69
CA LEU A 64 -8.06 -9.21 1.23
C LEU A 64 -7.51 -10.08 2.36
N ALA A 65 -7.26 -9.50 3.54
CA ALA A 65 -6.77 -10.24 4.70
C ALA A 65 -7.74 -11.32 5.17
N VAL A 66 -9.02 -10.97 5.32
CA VAL A 66 -10.08 -11.90 5.72
C VAL A 66 -10.29 -12.97 4.66
N HIS A 67 -10.30 -12.61 3.36
CA HIS A 67 -10.39 -13.59 2.27
C HIS A 67 -9.24 -14.60 2.31
N MET A 68 -8.01 -14.15 2.60
CA MET A 68 -6.82 -15.00 2.60
C MET A 68 -6.65 -15.84 3.87
N SER A 69 -7.16 -15.39 5.01
CA SER A 69 -6.79 -15.97 6.32
C SER A 69 -7.96 -16.09 7.30
N GLY A 70 -9.19 -15.81 6.87
CA GLY A 70 -10.40 -15.89 7.68
C GLY A 70 -10.60 -14.73 8.66
N SER A 71 -9.51 -14.08 9.10
CA SER A 71 -9.56 -12.90 9.97
C SER A 71 -8.32 -12.02 9.80
N GLN A 72 -8.41 -10.76 10.24
CA GLN A 72 -7.27 -9.84 10.23
C GLN A 72 -6.14 -10.31 11.15
N GLU A 73 -6.46 -10.86 12.32
CA GLU A 73 -5.49 -11.38 13.29
C GLU A 73 -4.72 -12.57 12.70
N SER A 74 -5.43 -13.45 12.00
CA SER A 74 -4.82 -14.59 11.32
C SER A 74 -3.93 -14.14 10.15
N PHE A 75 -4.34 -13.09 9.44
CA PHE A 75 -3.51 -12.48 8.40
C PHE A 75 -2.26 -11.80 8.99
N ALA A 76 -2.36 -11.10 10.12
CA ALA A 76 -1.22 -10.50 10.80
C ALA A 76 -0.16 -11.57 11.19
N LYS A 77 -0.60 -12.76 11.62
CA LYS A 77 0.31 -13.90 11.83
C LYS A 77 1.03 -14.30 10.54
N VAL A 78 0.32 -14.38 9.42
CA VAL A 78 0.93 -14.65 8.09
C VAL A 78 1.93 -13.57 7.70
N MET A 79 1.64 -12.29 7.95
CA MET A 79 2.56 -11.18 7.69
C MET A 79 3.84 -11.30 8.54
N ASN A 80 3.70 -11.62 9.83
CA ASN A 80 4.84 -11.78 10.75
C ASN A 80 5.66 -13.05 10.47
N GLU A 81 5.02 -14.15 10.07
CA GLU A 81 5.71 -15.33 9.54
C GLU A 81 6.57 -14.95 8.33
N LYS A 82 6.01 -14.19 7.39
CA LYS A 82 6.75 -13.71 6.23
C LYS A 82 7.92 -12.81 6.64
N ALA A 83 7.70 -11.86 7.54
CA ALA A 83 8.74 -10.99 8.08
C ALA A 83 9.90 -11.80 8.67
N LYS A 84 9.58 -12.84 9.46
CA LYS A 84 10.57 -13.77 10.02
C LYS A 84 11.35 -14.51 8.95
N THR A 85 10.69 -15.04 7.91
CA THR A 85 11.40 -15.72 6.80
C THR A 85 12.32 -14.78 6.01
N MET A 86 12.06 -13.48 6.05
CA MET A 86 12.87 -12.44 5.41
C MET A 86 13.97 -11.88 6.33
N GLY A 87 14.01 -12.31 7.59
CA GLY A 87 14.98 -11.82 8.59
C GLY A 87 14.71 -10.39 9.06
N LEU A 88 13.47 -9.91 8.98
CA LEU A 88 13.08 -8.57 9.43
C LEU A 88 12.95 -8.60 10.95
N THR A 89 13.91 -7.98 11.65
CA THR A 89 14.02 -8.09 13.12
C THR A 89 13.42 -6.90 13.86
N ASN A 90 13.14 -5.80 13.14
CA ASN A 90 12.56 -4.58 13.70
C ASN A 90 11.19 -4.32 13.06
N THR A 91 10.37 -5.36 12.95
CA THR A 91 9.02 -5.31 12.37
C THR A 91 8.07 -6.21 13.15
N ASN A 92 6.89 -5.69 13.50
CA ASN A 92 5.74 -6.46 13.95
C ASN A 92 4.45 -5.87 13.36
N PHE A 93 3.72 -6.68 12.59
CA PHE A 93 2.46 -6.29 11.96
C PHE A 93 1.27 -6.68 12.83
N CYS A 94 0.34 -5.75 13.05
CA CYS A 94 -0.89 -5.99 13.80
C CYS A 94 -2.14 -6.07 12.91
N THR A 95 -2.17 -5.25 11.86
CA THR A 95 -3.32 -5.09 10.96
C THR A 95 -2.84 -5.12 9.51
N ALA A 96 -3.77 -5.38 8.59
CA ALA A 96 -3.44 -5.44 7.16
C ALA A 96 -3.18 -4.05 6.56
N SER A 97 -3.77 -3.01 7.14
CA SER A 97 -3.68 -1.63 6.66
C SER A 97 -2.54 -0.82 7.26
N GLY A 98 -2.01 -1.24 8.41
CA GLY A 98 -1.08 -0.46 9.22
C GLY A 98 -1.77 0.57 10.13
N LEU A 99 -3.10 0.57 10.18
CA LEU A 99 -3.84 1.31 11.21
C LEU A 99 -3.55 0.67 12.57
N GLU A 100 -3.26 1.50 13.57
CA GLU A 100 -2.99 1.05 14.92
C GLU A 100 -4.24 0.44 15.57
N ILE A 101 -4.02 -0.46 16.52
CA ILE A 101 -5.09 -0.98 17.37
C ILE A 101 -5.08 -0.14 18.64
N ASP A 102 -6.24 0.41 19.00
CA ASP A 102 -6.41 1.25 20.20
C ASP A 102 -5.87 0.53 21.45
N GLY A 103 -4.99 1.21 22.19
CA GLY A 103 -4.30 0.69 23.36
C GLY A 103 -3.17 -0.31 23.09
N GLN A 104 -2.83 -0.56 21.82
CA GLN A 104 -1.77 -1.48 21.39
C GLN A 104 -0.84 -0.86 20.34
N GLU A 105 -0.81 0.47 20.23
CA GLU A 105 -0.10 1.21 19.19
C GLU A 105 1.40 0.87 19.17
N SER A 106 2.00 0.72 20.36
CA SER A 106 3.42 0.34 20.52
C SER A 106 3.77 -1.06 19.98
N GLN A 107 2.77 -1.92 19.74
CA GLN A 107 3.00 -3.25 19.19
C GLN A 107 3.13 -3.23 17.66
N CYS A 108 2.64 -2.19 16.98
CA CYS A 108 2.57 -2.15 15.53
C CYS A 108 3.68 -1.27 14.98
N TYR A 109 4.79 -1.87 14.54
CA TYR A 109 5.99 -1.12 14.19
C TYR A 109 6.77 -1.75 13.03
N SER A 110 7.59 -0.92 12.40
CA SER A 110 8.64 -1.36 11.48
C SER A 110 9.80 -0.35 11.49
N SER A 111 10.93 -0.72 10.88
CA SER A 111 12.04 0.19 10.58
C SER A 111 12.07 0.59 9.10
N ALA A 112 12.73 1.71 8.78
CA ALA A 112 12.95 2.13 7.40
C ALA A 112 13.73 1.08 6.60
N TYR A 113 14.71 0.43 7.25
CA TYR A 113 15.49 -0.66 6.66
C TYR A 113 14.59 -1.86 6.29
N ASP A 114 13.77 -2.35 7.24
CA ASP A 114 12.92 -3.53 7.00
C ASP A 114 11.82 -3.24 5.96
N ILE A 115 11.24 -2.04 5.96
CA ILE A 115 10.31 -1.60 4.90
C ILE A 115 11.02 -1.58 3.54
N GLY A 116 12.25 -1.07 3.48
CA GLY A 116 13.08 -1.09 2.27
C GLY A 116 13.33 -2.51 1.76
N ARG A 117 13.57 -3.46 2.66
CA ARG A 117 13.73 -4.89 2.33
C ARG A 117 12.42 -5.51 1.81
N ILE A 118 11.27 -5.14 2.37
CA ILE A 118 9.95 -5.57 1.88
C ILE A 118 9.71 -5.06 0.46
N ALA A 119 9.98 -3.78 0.20
CA ALA A 119 9.82 -3.23 -1.13
C ALA A 119 10.81 -3.83 -2.14
N ALA A 120 12.06 -4.10 -1.73
CA ALA A 120 13.03 -4.79 -2.59
C ALA A 120 12.54 -6.20 -2.94
N TYR A 121 11.99 -6.92 -1.96
CA TYR A 121 11.37 -8.22 -2.19
C TYR A 121 10.19 -8.11 -3.17
N SER A 122 9.33 -7.09 -3.02
CA SER A 122 8.12 -6.91 -3.83
C SER A 122 8.42 -6.63 -5.30
N MET A 123 9.63 -6.18 -5.65
CA MET A 123 10.05 -5.93 -7.03
C MET A 123 10.04 -7.17 -7.93
N ARG A 124 9.98 -8.38 -7.36
CA ARG A 124 9.74 -9.61 -8.15
C ARG A 124 8.31 -9.72 -8.70
N TYR A 125 7.39 -8.88 -8.22
CA TYR A 125 5.99 -8.83 -8.65
C TYR A 125 5.74 -7.56 -9.45
N ASP A 126 5.99 -7.61 -10.76
CA ASP A 126 5.80 -6.49 -11.68
C ASP A 126 4.42 -5.82 -11.53
N TYR A 127 3.39 -6.61 -11.22
CA TYR A 127 2.04 -6.09 -11.08
C TYR A 127 1.92 -5.04 -9.96
N ILE A 128 2.58 -5.23 -8.81
CA ILE A 128 2.54 -4.26 -7.70
C ILE A 128 3.06 -2.90 -8.16
N TRP A 129 4.20 -2.88 -8.85
CA TRP A 129 4.84 -1.66 -9.33
C TRP A 129 4.11 -1.04 -10.53
N LYS A 130 3.44 -1.84 -11.35
CA LYS A 130 2.49 -1.35 -12.38
C LYS A 130 1.29 -0.66 -11.75
N VAL A 131 0.76 -1.18 -10.64
CA VAL A 131 -0.36 -0.58 -9.92
C VAL A 131 0.01 0.78 -9.33
N PHE A 132 1.20 0.91 -8.74
CA PHE A 132 1.64 2.22 -8.20
C PHE A 132 1.64 3.32 -9.26
N LYS A 133 1.92 3.00 -10.53
CA LYS A 133 1.93 3.96 -11.65
C LYS A 133 0.56 4.30 -12.26
N GLN A 134 -0.52 3.68 -11.77
CA GLN A 134 -1.83 3.91 -12.37
C GLN A 134 -2.32 5.33 -12.08
N PRO A 135 -3.03 5.96 -13.03
CA PRO A 135 -3.54 7.30 -12.84
C PRO A 135 -4.57 7.36 -11.72
N SER A 136 -4.68 8.52 -11.09
CA SER A 136 -5.79 8.82 -10.19
C SER A 136 -7.14 8.77 -10.94
N ASN A 137 -8.24 8.59 -10.21
CA ASN A 137 -9.58 8.35 -10.75
C ASN A 137 -9.72 7.05 -11.55
N THR A 138 -8.95 6.01 -11.19
CA THR A 138 -9.11 4.67 -11.75
C THR A 138 -10.43 4.06 -11.30
N LEU A 139 -11.20 3.48 -12.23
CA LEU A 139 -12.48 2.84 -11.94
C LEU A 139 -12.31 1.33 -11.70
N ILE A 140 -13.00 0.84 -10.67
CA ILE A 140 -13.17 -0.58 -10.38
C ILE A 140 -14.65 -0.91 -10.27
N TYR A 141 -14.99 -2.18 -10.50
CA TYR A 141 -16.36 -2.64 -10.60
C TYR A 141 -16.59 -3.87 -9.74
N SER A 142 -17.81 -4.02 -9.24
CA SER A 142 -18.28 -5.30 -8.71
C SER A 142 -18.22 -6.37 -9.80
N SER A 143 -18.11 -7.63 -9.41
CA SER A 143 -18.02 -8.77 -10.34
C SER A 143 -19.23 -8.90 -11.26
N ASP A 144 -20.40 -8.41 -10.83
CA ASP A 144 -21.62 -8.36 -11.65
C ASP A 144 -21.76 -7.07 -12.50
N GLY A 145 -20.79 -6.16 -12.41
CA GLY A 145 -20.73 -4.89 -13.12
C GLY A 145 -21.74 -3.83 -12.68
N LYS A 146 -22.53 -4.08 -11.62
CA LYS A 146 -23.61 -3.16 -11.20
C LYS A 146 -23.13 -2.01 -10.32
N LEU A 147 -22.02 -2.20 -9.60
CA LEU A 147 -21.41 -1.18 -8.74
C LEU A 147 -20.10 -0.73 -9.36
N GLN A 148 -19.85 0.57 -9.26
CA GLN A 148 -18.64 1.23 -9.72
C GLN A 148 -18.06 2.06 -8.58
N HIS A 149 -16.75 1.98 -8.40
CA HIS A 149 -16.01 2.74 -7.41
C HIS A 149 -14.80 3.43 -8.04
N THR A 150 -14.45 4.59 -7.48
CA THR A 150 -13.30 5.38 -7.92
C THR A 150 -12.15 5.23 -6.92
N ILE A 151 -10.96 4.96 -7.45
CA ILE A 151 -9.70 4.86 -6.70
C ILE A 151 -8.85 6.09 -7.04
N LEU A 152 -8.40 6.79 -6.00
CA LEU A 152 -7.37 7.83 -6.15
C LEU A 152 -5.98 7.24 -6.00
N ASN A 153 -5.00 7.86 -6.66
CA ASN A 153 -3.61 7.58 -6.38
C ASN A 153 -3.06 8.64 -5.42
N THR A 154 -2.53 8.17 -4.28
CA THR A 154 -1.98 9.04 -3.22
C THR A 154 -0.56 9.51 -3.50
N ASP A 155 0.14 8.90 -4.46
CA ASP A 155 1.47 9.35 -4.87
C ASP A 155 1.35 10.60 -5.75
N GLN A 156 1.80 11.73 -5.22
CA GLN A 156 1.68 13.06 -5.82
C GLN A 156 2.78 13.35 -6.83
N ILE A 157 3.89 12.60 -6.82
CA ILE A 157 5.12 13.00 -7.53
C ILE A 157 5.47 12.08 -8.71
N GLN A 158 4.58 11.15 -9.08
CA GLN A 158 4.82 10.19 -10.18
C GLN A 158 5.27 10.84 -11.49
N ASN A 159 4.77 12.05 -11.77
CA ASN A 159 5.07 12.77 -13.01
C ASN A 159 6.10 13.90 -12.82
N GLU A 160 6.56 14.13 -11.59
CA GLU A 160 7.43 15.28 -11.27
C GLU A 160 8.92 14.91 -11.24
N VAL A 161 9.24 13.64 -11.01
CA VAL A 161 10.63 13.20 -10.80
C VAL A 161 10.99 12.11 -11.80
N THR A 162 11.97 12.41 -12.66
CA THR A 162 12.48 11.46 -13.64
C THR A 162 12.99 10.19 -12.94
N GLY A 163 12.55 9.04 -13.43
CA GLY A 163 12.99 7.74 -12.94
C GLY A 163 12.12 7.14 -11.83
N ILE A 164 11.15 7.87 -11.26
CA ILE A 164 10.22 7.27 -10.28
C ILE A 164 9.47 6.10 -10.91
N ILE A 165 9.50 4.96 -10.20
CA ILE A 165 8.76 3.75 -10.60
C ILE A 165 7.48 3.52 -9.80
N GLY A 166 7.26 4.30 -8.76
CA GLY A 166 6.09 4.26 -7.89
C GLY A 166 6.48 4.20 -6.42
N GLY A 167 5.49 4.38 -5.55
CA GLY A 167 5.72 4.44 -4.11
C GLY A 167 4.46 4.19 -3.31
N LYS A 168 4.61 4.23 -1.98
CA LYS A 168 3.50 4.11 -1.03
C LYS A 168 3.61 5.19 0.04
N THR A 169 2.54 5.93 0.22
CA THR A 169 2.39 6.93 1.29
C THR A 169 1.84 6.30 2.57
N GLY A 170 2.11 6.90 3.72
CA GLY A 170 1.49 6.54 5.00
C GLY A 170 1.30 7.78 5.87
N PHE A 171 0.23 7.81 6.66
CA PHE A 171 0.01 8.84 7.66
C PHE A 171 -1.00 8.37 8.70
N THR A 172 -0.63 8.50 9.97
CA THR A 172 -1.54 8.54 11.11
C THR A 172 -1.06 9.67 12.04
N PRO A 173 -1.90 10.19 12.95
CA PRO A 173 -1.45 11.19 13.92
C PRO A 173 -0.26 10.74 14.78
N LEU A 174 -0.12 9.43 15.02
CA LEU A 174 0.95 8.85 15.86
C LEU A 174 2.21 8.48 15.06
N ALA A 175 2.06 7.99 13.83
CA ALA A 175 3.19 7.55 13.00
C ALA A 175 3.81 8.67 12.14
N GLY A 176 3.13 9.82 12.03
CA GLY A 176 3.57 10.93 11.20
C GLY A 176 3.56 10.60 9.70
N TYR A 177 4.19 11.46 8.91
CA TYR A 177 4.18 11.35 7.45
C TYR A 177 5.28 10.40 6.96
N SER A 178 4.89 9.23 6.45
CA SER A 178 5.83 8.24 5.91
C SER A 178 5.76 8.13 4.38
N LEU A 179 6.86 7.76 3.74
CA LEU A 179 6.96 7.58 2.29
C LEU A 179 7.96 6.51 1.91
N LEU A 180 7.50 5.57 1.09
CA LEU A 180 8.34 4.64 0.34
C LEU A 180 8.33 5.04 -1.14
N MET A 181 9.49 5.06 -1.78
CA MET A 181 9.61 5.33 -3.21
C MET A 181 10.65 4.43 -3.87
N GLY A 182 10.31 3.88 -5.02
CA GLY A 182 11.28 3.26 -5.93
C GLY A 182 11.65 4.21 -7.05
N ALA A 183 12.91 4.21 -7.45
CA ALA A 183 13.39 4.99 -8.60
C ALA A 183 14.44 4.22 -9.40
N ASN A 184 14.43 4.40 -10.71
CA ASN A 184 15.50 3.99 -11.61
C ASN A 184 16.42 5.17 -11.89
N ASP A 185 17.68 4.87 -12.19
CA ASP A 185 18.60 5.85 -12.77
C ASP A 185 18.15 6.23 -14.20
N PRO A 186 18.73 7.30 -14.80
CA PRO A 186 18.37 7.72 -16.15
C PRO A 186 18.58 6.65 -17.24
N THR A 187 19.51 5.70 -17.04
CA THR A 187 19.74 4.60 -17.99
C THR A 187 18.75 3.44 -17.83
N GLY A 188 18.02 3.40 -16.71
CA GLY A 188 17.10 2.33 -16.36
C GLY A 188 17.76 1.03 -15.88
N LYS A 189 19.10 1.00 -15.77
CA LYS A 189 19.88 -0.20 -15.40
C LYS A 189 19.98 -0.38 -13.90
N HIS A 190 19.97 0.72 -13.16
CA HIS A 190 20.11 0.72 -11.71
C HIS A 190 18.82 1.22 -11.07
N ARG A 191 18.55 0.66 -9.89
CA ARG A 191 17.33 0.96 -9.15
C ARG A 191 17.63 1.08 -7.68
N ILE A 192 16.92 2.00 -7.03
CA ILE A 192 16.98 2.22 -5.60
C ILE A 192 15.58 2.20 -4.99
N ILE A 193 15.57 2.01 -3.67
CA ILE A 193 14.41 2.21 -2.82
C ILE A 193 14.80 3.20 -1.75
N ALA A 194 13.98 4.23 -1.58
CA ALA A 194 14.12 5.22 -0.52
C ALA A 194 12.91 5.12 0.41
N VAL A 195 13.15 5.20 1.72
CA VAL A 195 12.13 5.12 2.76
C VAL A 195 12.36 6.23 3.77
N LEU A 196 11.34 7.03 4.01
CA LEU A 196 11.29 8.08 5.03
C LEU A 196 10.15 7.76 5.99
N LEU A 197 10.41 7.88 7.28
CA LEU A 197 9.43 7.69 8.35
C LEU A 197 9.37 8.97 9.17
N ASP A 198 8.16 9.36 9.57
CA ASP A 198 7.88 10.58 10.34
C ASP A 198 8.58 11.84 9.81
N ASP A 199 8.35 12.17 8.55
CA ASP A 199 8.94 13.31 7.88
C ASP A 199 7.88 14.21 7.25
N ILE A 200 7.65 15.38 7.86
CA ILE A 200 6.72 16.40 7.38
C ILE A 200 7.10 16.94 5.99
N ASN A 201 8.38 16.88 5.62
CA ASN A 201 8.92 17.30 4.33
C ASN A 201 9.15 16.11 3.38
N ARG A 202 8.57 14.94 3.65
CA ARG A 202 8.81 13.67 2.92
C ARG A 202 8.90 13.79 1.39
N TRP A 203 8.10 14.66 0.77
CA TRP A 203 8.12 14.85 -0.68
C TRP A 203 9.39 15.54 -1.17
N GLN A 204 9.87 16.54 -0.45
CA GLN A 204 11.10 17.24 -0.79
C GLN A 204 12.33 16.40 -0.45
N ASP A 205 12.29 15.73 0.69
CA ASP A 205 13.44 14.98 1.19
C ASP A 205 13.64 13.70 0.40
N ILE A 206 12.57 13.02 -0.04
CA ILE A 206 12.69 11.84 -0.91
C ILE A 206 13.30 12.23 -2.27
N ARG A 207 12.92 13.39 -2.83
CA ARG A 207 13.47 13.92 -4.09
C ARG A 207 14.96 14.18 -3.95
N THR A 208 15.34 14.80 -2.84
CA THR A 208 16.74 15.12 -2.53
C THR A 208 17.55 13.84 -2.34
N ALA A 209 17.06 12.89 -1.56
CA ALA A 209 17.72 11.61 -1.31
C ALA A 209 17.90 10.78 -2.60
N VAL A 210 16.86 10.66 -3.42
CA VAL A 210 16.92 9.94 -4.71
C VAL A 210 17.91 10.62 -5.66
N SER A 211 17.82 11.95 -5.83
CA SER A 211 18.72 12.69 -6.72
C SER A 211 20.18 12.62 -6.26
N TRP A 212 20.42 12.75 -4.95
CA TRP A 212 21.75 12.63 -4.37
C TRP A 212 22.33 11.24 -4.59
N THR A 213 21.53 10.19 -4.37
CA THR A 213 21.97 8.79 -4.51
C THR A 213 22.49 8.49 -5.92
N PHE A 214 21.79 8.92 -6.97
CA PHE A 214 22.27 8.70 -8.34
C PHE A 214 23.48 9.57 -8.74
N LYS A 215 23.75 10.66 -8.01
CA LYS A 215 24.91 11.54 -8.25
C LYS A 215 26.15 11.17 -7.44
N ALA A 216 25.96 10.65 -6.23
CA ALA A 216 27.03 10.44 -5.24
C ALA A 216 27.78 9.12 -5.43
N TYR A 217 27.23 8.18 -6.19
CA TYR A 217 27.81 6.86 -6.41
C TYR A 217 28.10 6.63 -7.89
N GLU A 218 29.19 5.91 -8.18
CA GLU A 218 29.41 5.27 -9.47
C GLU A 218 28.67 3.94 -9.47
N TRP A 219 27.70 3.78 -10.36
CA TRP A 219 26.89 2.57 -10.48
C TRP A 219 27.50 1.65 -11.54
N LYS A 220 27.86 0.42 -11.16
CA LYS A 220 28.49 -0.58 -12.03
C LYS A 220 27.58 -1.77 -12.25
#